data_AF-A0A958Z1Y3-F1
#
_entry.id   AF-A0A958Z1Y3-F1
#
_cell.length_a   1.000
_cell.length_b   1.000
_cell.length_c   1.000
_cell.angle_alpha   90.00
_cell.angle_beta   90.00
_cell.angle_gamma   90.00
#
_symmetry.space_group_name_H-M   'P 1'
#
loop_
_entity.id
_entity.type
_entity.pdbx_description
1 polymer ?
#
loop_
_entity_poly.entity_id
_entity_poly.type
_entity_poly.pdbx_seq_one_letter_code
_entity_poly.pdbx_strand_id
1 'polypeptide(L)'
;SLSSLSWNYWNYTWHTNRDTYDKIVFDDVQNNVILTAILAYMASEDDSKTSREQVILPIDDKTGEPQTWPTPRVPERKGGM
;
A
#
# COMPACT_ATOMS: atom_id res chain seq x y z
N SER A 1 6.20 12.99 -2.08
CA SER A 1 6.31 11.62 -1.55
C SER A 1 4.96 11.24 -1.01
N LEU A 2 4.54 9.97 -1.14
CA LEU A 2 3.31 9.43 -0.53
C LEU A 2 3.72 8.66 0.74
N SER A 3 4.00 9.37 1.82
CA SER A 3 4.55 8.76 3.03
C SER A 3 4.34 9.64 4.26
N SER A 4 4.66 9.08 5.44
CA SER A 4 4.82 9.82 6.68
C SER A 4 6.28 10.19 6.90
N LEU A 5 6.54 11.11 7.83
CA LEU A 5 7.91 11.34 8.31
C LEU A 5 8.46 10.02 8.91
N SER A 6 9.65 9.63 8.48
CA SER A 6 10.28 8.36 8.87
C SER A 6 10.65 8.29 10.35
N TRP A 7 10.66 9.43 11.06
CA TRP A 7 11.02 9.46 12.47
C TRP A 7 10.01 8.66 13.28
N ASN A 8 10.50 7.54 13.79
CA ASN A 8 9.84 6.69 14.77
C ASN A 8 8.43 6.14 14.44
N TYR A 9 7.81 6.43 13.29
CA TYR A 9 6.46 5.91 12.98
C TYR A 9 6.38 4.38 13.16
N TRP A 10 7.30 3.65 12.54
CA TRP A 10 7.34 2.18 12.59
C TRP A 10 7.66 1.58 13.96
N ASN A 11 8.46 2.25 14.80
CA ASN A 11 8.97 1.69 16.05
C ASN A 11 8.31 2.29 17.31
N TYR A 12 7.57 3.40 17.19
CA TYR A 12 7.05 4.17 18.32
C TYR A 12 5.54 4.33 18.30
N THR A 13 4.93 4.61 17.14
CA THR A 13 3.48 4.83 17.05
C THR A 13 2.75 3.64 16.43
N TRP A 14 3.26 3.07 15.34
CA TRP A 14 2.64 2.00 14.56
C TRP A 14 2.26 0.79 15.43
N HIS A 15 1.01 0.33 15.30
CA HIS A 15 0.46 -0.80 16.06
C HIS A 15 0.59 -0.66 17.59
N THR A 16 0.56 0.57 18.11
CA THR A 16 0.53 0.83 19.54
C THR A 16 -0.66 1.72 19.93
N ASN A 17 -0.97 1.78 21.22
CA ASN A 17 -1.97 2.73 21.76
C ASN A 17 -1.56 4.21 21.64
N ARG A 18 -0.38 4.52 21.07
CA ARG A 18 0.11 5.89 20.82
C ARG A 18 -0.23 6.37 19.40
N ASP A 19 -0.79 5.52 18.54
CA ASP A 19 -1.23 5.91 17.20
C ASP A 19 -2.56 6.68 17.29
N THR A 20 -2.45 7.94 17.67
CA THR A 20 -3.58 8.81 18.02
C THR A 20 -3.54 10.12 17.24
N TYR A 21 -4.66 10.85 17.23
CA TYR A 21 -4.86 12.07 16.43
C TYR A 21 -3.77 13.14 16.61
N ASP A 22 -3.23 13.27 17.82
CA ASP A 22 -2.15 14.21 18.14
C ASP A 22 -0.80 13.88 17.46
N LYS A 23 -0.68 12.71 16.84
CA LYS A 23 0.50 12.31 16.04
C LYS A 23 0.37 12.65 14.55
N ILE A 24 -0.77 13.19 14.12
CA ILE A 24 -0.99 13.61 12.74
C ILE A 24 -0.24 14.92 12.47
N VAL A 25 0.59 14.92 11.43
CA VAL A 25 1.22 16.12 10.88
C VAL A 25 0.38 16.61 9.70
N PHE A 26 -0.40 17.68 9.89
CA PHE A 26 -1.38 18.12 8.90
C PHE A 26 -0.78 18.61 7.58
N ASP A 27 0.43 19.17 7.62
CA ASP A 27 1.14 19.57 6.39
C ASP A 27 1.45 18.36 5.51
N ASP A 28 1.84 17.22 6.10
CA ASP A 28 2.05 15.97 5.36
C ASP A 28 0.73 15.44 4.78
N VAL A 29 -0.37 15.52 5.56
CA VAL A 29 -1.70 15.13 5.09
C VAL A 29 -2.09 15.96 3.87
N GLN A 30 -1.96 17.29 3.94
CA GLN A 30 -2.30 18.18 2.84
C GLN A 30 -1.47 17.87 1.59
N ASN A 31 -0.15 17.74 1.75
CA ASN A 31 0.75 17.45 0.63
C ASN A 31 0.44 16.09 -0.03
N ASN A 32 0.21 15.06 0.77
CA ASN A 32 -0.16 13.73 0.30
C ASN A 32 -1.51 13.76 -0.44
N VAL A 33 -2.51 14.45 0.10
CA VAL A 33 -3.83 14.58 -0.52
C VAL A 33 -3.75 15.27 -1.87
N ILE A 34 -3.01 16.37 -1.97
CA ILE A 34 -2.83 17.09 -3.23
C ILE A 34 -2.19 16.18 -4.29
N LEU A 35 -1.09 15.50 -3.93
CA LEU A 35 -0.41 14.59 -4.84
C LEU A 35 -1.34 13.44 -5.29
N THR A 36 -2.02 12.79 -4.35
CA THR A 36 -2.97 11.70 -4.66
C THR A 36 -4.11 12.17 -5.54
N ALA A 37 -4.69 13.35 -5.28
CA ALA A 37 -5.77 13.90 -6.09
C ALA A 37 -5.32 14.14 -7.53
N ILE A 38 -4.12 14.72 -7.72
CA ILE A 38 -3.53 14.92 -9.04
C ILE A 38 -3.34 13.57 -9.76
N LEU A 39 -2.73 12.58 -9.10
CA LEU A 39 -2.50 11.26 -9.69
C LEU A 39 -3.80 10.54 -10.06
N ALA A 40 -4.79 10.56 -9.16
CA ALA A 40 -6.08 9.93 -9.38
C ALA A 40 -6.83 10.59 -10.55
N TYR A 41 -6.80 11.92 -10.63
CA TYR A 41 -7.39 12.67 -11.73
C TYR A 41 -6.70 12.34 -13.07
N MET A 42 -5.37 12.35 -13.12
CA MET A 42 -4.66 11.98 -14.36
C MET A 42 -5.00 10.56 -14.81
N ALA A 43 -5.12 9.60 -13.88
CA ALA A 43 -5.52 8.23 -14.21
C ALA A 43 -7.01 8.12 -14.63
N SER A 44 -7.90 8.96 -14.09
CA SER A 44 -9.31 8.99 -14.50
C SER A 44 -9.47 9.54 -15.91
N GLU A 45 -8.67 10.55 -16.28
CA GLU A 45 -8.71 11.21 -17.58
C GLU A 45 -7.81 10.56 -18.63
N ASP A 46 -7.02 9.54 -18.29
CA ASP A 46 -6.21 8.81 -19.28
C ASP A 46 -7.11 8.10 -20.30
N ASP A 47 -6.94 8.41 -21.59
CA ASP A 47 -7.64 7.76 -22.71
C ASP A 47 -7.38 6.24 -22.75
N SER A 48 -6.20 5.83 -22.30
CA SER A 48 -5.78 4.44 -22.21
C SER A 48 -5.87 3.93 -20.78
N LYS A 49 -6.77 2.96 -20.55
CA LYS A 49 -6.87 2.32 -19.23
C LYS A 49 -5.84 1.21 -19.08
N THR A 50 -5.38 1.01 -17.84
CA THR A 50 -4.61 -0.19 -17.46
C THR A 50 -5.38 -1.45 -17.87
N SER A 51 -4.65 -2.46 -18.35
CA SER A 51 -5.24 -3.73 -18.75
C SER A 51 -6.07 -4.35 -17.63
N ARG A 52 -7.22 -4.92 -18.00
CA ARG A 52 -8.08 -5.71 -17.12
C ARG A 52 -7.86 -7.21 -17.27
N GLU A 53 -6.96 -7.61 -18.16
CA GLU A 53 -6.60 -9.01 -18.35
C GLU A 53 -5.72 -9.49 -17.19
N GLN A 54 -5.90 -10.75 -16.81
CA GLN A 54 -5.11 -11.36 -15.76
C GLN A 54 -3.65 -11.50 -16.23
N VAL A 55 -2.72 -10.88 -15.49
CA VAL A 55 -1.30 -10.95 -15.83
C VAL A 55 -0.76 -12.38 -15.70
N ILE A 56 0.10 -12.77 -16.64
CA ILE A 56 0.89 -14.00 -16.55
C ILE A 56 2.05 -13.72 -15.60
N LEU A 57 2.06 -14.40 -14.46
CA LEU A 57 3.07 -14.17 -13.44
C LEU A 57 4.46 -14.63 -13.93
N PRO A 58 5.55 -13.94 -13.54
CA PRO A 58 6.89 -14.31 -13.93
C PRO A 58 7.31 -15.65 -13.33
N ILE A 59 8.41 -16.22 -13.84
CA ILE A 59 9.07 -17.37 -13.24
C ILE A 59 9.67 -16.92 -11.90
N ASP A 60 9.54 -17.75 -10.86
CA ASP A 60 10.17 -17.48 -9.58
C ASP A 60 11.69 -17.74 -9.70
N ASP A 61 12.49 -16.69 -9.55
CA ASP A 61 13.95 -16.75 -9.64
C ASP A 61 14.59 -17.75 -8.65
N LYS A 62 13.91 -18.09 -7.55
CA LYS A 62 14.42 -19.01 -6.53
C LYS A 62 14.10 -20.46 -6.83
N THR A 63 12.95 -20.74 -7.45
CA THR A 63 12.46 -22.12 -7.66
C THR A 63 12.56 -22.56 -9.12
N GLY A 64 12.63 -21.61 -10.07
CA GLY A 64 12.65 -21.88 -11.50
C GLY A 64 11.28 -22.24 -12.09
N GLU A 65 10.22 -22.24 -11.28
CA GLU A 65 8.87 -22.63 -11.67
C GLU A 65 7.97 -21.40 -11.94
N PRO A 66 6.94 -21.52 -12.81
CA PRO A 66 5.95 -20.47 -13.01
C PRO A 66 5.23 -20.11 -11.71
N GLN A 67 5.17 -18.83 -11.37
CA GLN A 67 4.36 -18.38 -10.24
C GLN A 67 2.86 -18.63 -10.51
N THR A 68 2.13 -18.95 -9.45
CA THR A 68 0.67 -19.15 -9.50
C THR A 68 -0.04 -18.07 -8.72
N TRP A 69 -1.24 -17.70 -9.16
CA TRP A 69 -2.05 -16.71 -8.47
C TRP A 69 -2.41 -17.20 -7.06
N PRO A 70 -2.34 -16.34 -6.03
CA PRO A 70 -2.73 -16.71 -4.69
C PRO A 70 -4.21 -17.09 -4.64
N THR A 71 -4.50 -18.17 -3.93
CA THR A 71 -5.88 -18.58 -3.63
C THR A 71 -6.40 -17.84 -2.39
N PRO A 72 -7.71 -17.55 -2.30
CA PRO A 72 -8.30 -17.00 -1.08
C PRO A 72 -8.00 -17.87 0.15
N ARG A 73 -7.61 -17.25 1.26
CA ARG A 73 -7.30 -17.93 2.53
C ARG A 73 -8.15 -17.35 3.65
N VAL A 74 -8.48 -18.19 4.63
CA VAL A 74 -9.10 -17.71 5.88
C VAL A 74 -8.04 -16.94 6.69
N PRO A 75 -8.35 -15.73 7.18
CA PRO A 75 -7.37 -14.96 7.95
C PRO A 75 -7.08 -15.63 9.30
N GLU A 76 -5.81 -15.64 9.71
CA GLU A 76 -5.40 -16.02 11.06
C GLU A 76 -5.78 -14.89 12.02
N ARG A 77 -6.65 -15.18 12.99
CA ARG A 77 -7.19 -14.19 13.93
C ARG A 77 -6.59 -14.31 15.33
N LYS A 78 -5.77 -15.34 15.60
CA LYS A 78 -5.13 -15.54 16.91
C LYS A 78 -3.84 -14.74 17.10
N GLY A 79 -3.40 -13.97 16.10
CA GLY A 79 -2.27 -13.06 16.26
C GLY A 79 -0.94 -13.75 16.61
N GLY A 80 -0.69 -14.95 16.06
CA GLY A 80 0.55 -15.69 16.28
C GLY A 80 0.60 -16.54 17.57
N MET A 81 -0.55 -16.78 18.23
CA MET A 81 -0.71 -17.73 19.36
C MET A 81 -1.37 -19.04 18.94
#